data_AF-A0A2V6LL50-F1
#
_entry.id   AF-A0A2V6LL50-F1
#
_cell.length_a   1.000
_cell.length_b   1.000
_cell.length_c   1.000
_cell.angle_alpha   90.00
_cell.angle_beta   90.00
_cell.angle_gamma   90.00
#
_symmetry.space_group_name_H-M   'P 1'
#
loop_
_entity.id
_entity.type
_entity.pdbx_description
1 polymer ?
#
loop_
_entity_poly.entity_id
_entity_poly.type
_entity_poly.pdbx_seq_one_letter_code
_entity_poly.pdbx_strand_id
1 'polypeptide(L)'
;MNKIHLRRNLLVSLVWGLSIFAIFAGAGVFAGTEPEIQQPAQPQDENSHDIFSYDSVYTFRSDFKDEPRLGEGDSYYNDFSYDHRFLITGKWYFRTGFEYERYDFGGTDNGLPNHLQALYGHLAFEYVVKDHAGAGLELDPGVYFENRITGDAFDIPWKIFVSFPLKKDRIFGVIGLGGALYQDPVVGRGVSKTGARLQFD
;
A
#
# COMPACT_ATOMS: atom_id res chain seq x y z
N MET A 1 -8.21 48.16 34.51
CA MET A 1 -8.86 48.04 33.19
C MET A 1 -8.02 47.09 32.34
N ASN A 2 -8.71 46.09 31.76
CA ASN A 2 -8.31 45.02 30.83
C ASN A 2 -7.16 44.05 31.19
N LYS A 3 -7.57 42.91 31.76
CA LYS A 3 -6.94 41.58 31.69
C LYS A 3 -7.26 40.91 30.34
N ILE A 4 -6.49 39.85 29.97
CA ILE A 4 -6.85 38.59 29.26
C ILE A 4 -5.53 38.04 28.66
N HIS A 5 -4.83 37.06 29.25
CA HIS A 5 -5.06 35.59 29.20
C HIS A 5 -5.14 34.98 27.80
N LEU A 6 -4.02 34.48 27.24
CA LEU A 6 -4.05 33.34 26.30
C LEU A 6 -2.68 32.63 26.13
N ARG A 7 -2.12 32.09 27.22
CA ARG A 7 -1.14 30.99 27.13
C ARG A 7 -1.82 29.70 27.58
N ARG A 8 -2.68 29.10 26.75
CA ARG A 8 -3.26 27.77 27.03
C ARG A 8 -4.03 27.08 25.89
N ASN A 9 -3.69 27.24 24.61
CA ASN A 9 -4.44 26.58 23.52
C ASN A 9 -3.52 25.93 22.47
N LEU A 10 -2.76 24.91 22.85
CA LEU A 10 -2.08 24.04 21.86
C LEU A 10 -2.08 22.55 22.24
N LEU A 11 -2.88 22.15 23.23
CA LEU A 11 -3.03 20.75 23.66
C LEU A 11 -4.47 20.22 23.58
N VAL A 12 -5.37 20.90 22.85
CA VAL A 12 -6.81 20.58 22.84
C VAL A 12 -7.32 19.97 21.51
N SER A 13 -6.50 19.90 20.46
CA SER A 13 -6.97 19.34 19.17
C SER A 13 -6.63 17.87 18.92
N LEU A 14 -6.02 17.15 19.88
CA LEU A 14 -5.73 15.71 19.74
C LEU A 14 -6.76 14.80 20.45
N VAL A 15 -7.77 15.38 21.12
CA VAL A 15 -8.73 14.61 21.96
C VAL A 15 -10.14 14.54 21.34
N TRP A 16 -10.36 15.12 20.16
CA TRP A 16 -11.64 15.06 19.43
C TRP A 16 -11.66 14.04 18.27
N GLY A 17 -10.76 13.06 18.27
CA GLY A 17 -10.73 11.97 17.29
C GLY A 17 -11.01 10.57 17.86
N LEU A 18 -11.26 10.44 19.17
CA LEU A 18 -11.36 9.14 19.86
C LEU A 18 -12.69 8.88 20.58
N SER A 19 -13.71 9.72 20.35
CA SER A 19 -14.98 9.67 21.09
C SER A 19 -16.14 8.96 20.37
N ILE A 20 -15.89 8.21 19.29
CA ILE A 20 -16.94 7.41 18.60
C ILE A 20 -16.88 5.91 18.98
N PHE A 21 -15.93 5.48 19.82
CA PHE A 21 -15.75 4.06 20.17
C PHE A 21 -16.26 3.63 21.56
N ALA A 22 -17.21 4.36 22.15
CA ALA A 22 -17.67 4.11 23.52
C ALA A 22 -19.18 3.98 23.70
N ILE A 23 -19.87 3.32 22.76
CA ILE A 23 -21.27 2.89 22.96
C ILE A 23 -21.44 1.47 22.42
N PHE A 24 -21.03 0.45 23.17
CA PHE A 24 -21.60 -0.91 23.17
C PHE A 24 -21.06 -1.77 24.34
N ALA A 25 -20.80 -1.17 25.51
CA ALA A 25 -20.48 -1.92 26.73
C ALA A 25 -21.54 -1.62 27.80
N GLY A 26 -22.65 -2.36 27.77
CA GLY A 26 -23.72 -2.12 28.74
C GLY A 26 -24.97 -2.96 28.53
N ALA A 27 -24.86 -4.30 28.59
CA ALA A 27 -25.97 -5.16 29.01
C ALA A 27 -25.42 -6.53 29.42
N GLY A 28 -25.60 -6.91 30.69
CA GLY A 28 -25.42 -8.28 31.16
C GLY A 28 -24.66 -8.43 32.48
N VAL A 29 -25.23 -7.97 33.59
CA VAL A 29 -24.87 -8.49 34.91
C VAL A 29 -25.59 -9.83 35.07
N PHE A 30 -24.80 -10.91 35.15
CA PHE A 30 -25.23 -12.30 35.28
C PHE A 30 -26.03 -12.56 36.56
N ALA A 31 -27.13 -13.29 36.43
CA ALA A 31 -27.73 -14.12 37.47
C ALA A 31 -27.92 -15.53 36.90
N GLY A 32 -27.29 -16.52 37.56
CA GLY A 32 -27.47 -17.95 37.29
C GLY A 32 -26.31 -18.60 36.51
N THR A 33 -25.63 -19.55 37.15
CA THR A 33 -24.63 -20.42 36.52
C THR A 33 -25.34 -21.42 35.61
N GLU A 34 -25.40 -21.14 34.31
CA GLU A 34 -25.79 -22.09 33.27
C GLU A 34 -24.56 -22.79 32.68
N PRO A 35 -24.72 -24.03 32.17
CA PRO A 35 -23.60 -24.89 31.82
C PRO A 35 -22.77 -24.28 30.70
N GLU A 36 -21.46 -24.38 30.83
CA GLU A 36 -20.47 -23.92 29.86
C GLU A 36 -20.65 -24.70 28.55
N ILE A 37 -21.48 -24.18 27.65
CA ILE A 37 -21.46 -24.54 26.24
C ILE A 37 -20.09 -24.10 25.76
N GLN A 38 -19.21 -25.05 25.44
CA GLN A 38 -17.98 -24.76 24.70
C GLN A 38 -18.36 -23.86 23.53
N GLN A 39 -17.90 -22.61 23.60
CA GLN A 39 -18.01 -21.68 22.50
C GLN A 39 -17.45 -22.39 21.27
N PRO A 40 -18.21 -22.53 20.17
CA PRO A 40 -17.60 -22.98 18.93
C PRO A 40 -16.40 -22.06 18.70
N ALA A 41 -15.24 -22.64 18.34
CA ALA A 41 -14.04 -21.87 18.01
C ALA A 41 -14.49 -20.66 17.19
N GLN A 42 -14.13 -19.44 17.63
CA GLN A 42 -14.43 -18.25 16.83
C GLN A 42 -14.00 -18.58 15.40
N PRO A 43 -14.84 -18.28 14.38
CA PRO A 43 -14.45 -18.51 13.00
C PRO A 43 -13.10 -17.86 12.84
N GLN A 44 -12.09 -18.70 12.61
CA GLN A 44 -10.72 -18.26 12.41
C GLN A 44 -10.77 -17.17 11.34
N ASP A 45 -10.11 -16.04 11.58
CA ASP A 45 -10.07 -14.91 10.65
C ASP A 45 -9.41 -15.39 9.34
N GLU A 46 -10.21 -15.99 8.45
CA GLU A 46 -9.75 -16.85 7.34
C GLU A 46 -8.77 -16.12 6.43
N ASN A 47 -8.91 -14.80 6.34
CA ASN A 47 -8.07 -13.94 5.52
C ASN A 47 -7.27 -12.90 6.32
N SER A 48 -7.09 -13.08 7.63
CA SER A 48 -6.12 -12.27 8.38
C SER A 48 -4.75 -12.97 8.38
N HIS A 49 -3.81 -12.45 7.59
CA HIS A 49 -2.48 -13.03 7.42
C HIS A 49 -1.45 -12.01 6.96
N ASP A 50 -0.18 -12.40 7.08
CA ASP A 50 0.96 -11.71 6.50
C ASP A 50 1.11 -12.05 5.02
N ILE A 51 1.33 -11.04 4.20
CA ILE A 51 1.61 -11.14 2.76
C ILE A 51 3.04 -10.67 2.56
N PHE A 52 3.85 -11.51 1.94
CA PHE A 52 5.26 -11.26 1.67
C PHE A 52 5.54 -11.43 0.18
N SER A 53 6.24 -10.46 -0.41
CA SER A 53 6.72 -10.55 -1.79
C SER A 53 8.19 -10.14 -1.88
N TYR A 54 8.94 -10.86 -2.69
CA TYR A 54 10.29 -10.48 -3.09
C TYR A 54 10.49 -10.85 -4.56
N ASP A 55 10.70 -9.82 -5.39
CA ASP A 55 10.97 -9.97 -6.81
C ASP A 55 12.33 -9.35 -7.15
N SER A 56 13.12 -10.06 -7.96
CA SER A 56 14.44 -9.61 -8.39
C SER A 56 14.62 -9.91 -9.87
N VAL A 57 14.95 -8.88 -10.65
CA VAL A 57 15.15 -8.97 -12.10
C VAL A 57 16.51 -8.42 -12.46
N TYR A 58 17.28 -9.19 -13.22
CA TYR A 58 18.54 -8.74 -13.80
C TYR A 58 18.42 -8.70 -15.33
N THR A 59 18.65 -7.53 -15.91
CA THR A 59 18.70 -7.33 -17.35
C THR A 59 20.16 -7.33 -17.79
N PHE A 60 20.54 -8.35 -18.54
CA PHE A 60 21.88 -8.47 -19.11
C PHE A 60 22.16 -7.32 -20.08
N ARG A 61 23.45 -6.99 -20.23
CA ARG A 61 23.97 -5.92 -21.09
C ARG A 61 23.34 -5.96 -22.47
N SER A 62 22.69 -4.87 -22.84
CA SER A 62 22.22 -4.61 -24.20
C SER A 62 23.29 -3.81 -24.95
N ASP A 63 23.65 -4.27 -26.14
CA ASP A 63 24.58 -3.59 -27.05
C ASP A 63 23.76 -2.85 -28.11
N PHE A 64 23.47 -1.56 -27.88
CA PHE A 64 22.84 -0.71 -28.89
C PHE A 64 23.90 -0.22 -29.88
N LYS A 65 24.23 -1.09 -30.85
CA LYS A 65 25.31 -0.86 -31.83
C LYS A 65 25.12 0.38 -32.71
N ASP A 66 23.88 0.86 -32.87
CA ASP A 66 23.53 1.89 -33.85
C ASP A 66 23.27 3.29 -33.24
N GLU A 67 23.21 3.42 -31.91
CA GLU A 67 22.94 4.72 -31.25
C GLU A 67 23.87 4.91 -30.04
N PRO A 68 25.07 5.50 -30.23
CA PRO A 68 26.08 5.67 -29.16
C PRO A 68 25.61 6.58 -28.00
N ARG A 69 24.44 7.23 -28.12
CA ARG A 69 23.82 8.03 -27.06
C ARG A 69 23.00 7.21 -26.06
N LEU A 70 22.65 5.97 -26.40
CA LEU A 70 21.94 5.04 -25.51
C LEU A 70 22.90 4.20 -24.65
N GLY A 71 24.19 4.21 -25.04
CA GLY A 71 25.30 3.54 -24.39
C GLY A 71 25.07 2.05 -24.13
N GLU A 72 26.03 1.45 -23.42
CA GLU A 72 25.92 0.08 -22.96
C GLU A 72 25.41 0.10 -21.53
N GLY A 73 24.46 -0.76 -21.20
CA GLY A 73 23.92 -0.82 -19.85
C GLY A 73 23.31 -2.17 -19.53
N ASP A 74 23.53 -2.58 -18.29
CA ASP A 74 22.80 -3.63 -17.59
C ASP A 74 21.89 -2.98 -16.54
N SER A 75 20.90 -3.71 -16.04
CA SER A 75 20.10 -3.22 -14.92
C SER A 75 19.76 -4.30 -13.93
N TYR A 76 19.61 -3.88 -12.68
CA TYR A 76 19.22 -4.75 -11.60
C TYR A 76 18.07 -4.12 -10.83
N TYR A 77 16.98 -4.86 -10.69
CA TYR A 77 15.78 -4.43 -10.00
C TYR A 77 15.49 -5.37 -8.85
N ASN A 78 15.23 -4.82 -7.67
CA ASN A 78 14.68 -5.52 -6.52
C ASN A 78 13.42 -4.83 -6.06
N ASP A 79 12.46 -5.64 -5.66
CA ASP A 79 11.19 -5.26 -5.07
C ASP A 79 10.96 -6.16 -3.85
N PHE A 80 10.77 -5.54 -2.70
CA PHE A 80 10.45 -6.20 -1.44
C PHE A 80 9.19 -5.58 -0.88
N SER A 81 8.21 -6.40 -0.52
CA SER A 81 7.03 -5.92 0.21
C SER A 81 6.62 -6.86 1.34
N TYR A 82 6.09 -6.23 2.39
CA TYR A 82 5.49 -6.91 3.52
C TYR A 82 4.23 -6.16 3.94
N ASP A 83 3.10 -6.86 3.89
CA ASP A 83 1.80 -6.38 4.32
C ASP A 83 1.18 -7.31 5.36
N HIS A 84 0.34 -6.75 6.22
CA HIS A 84 -0.54 -7.52 7.08
C HIS A 84 -1.99 -7.13 6.82
N ARG A 85 -2.85 -8.15 6.70
CA ARG A 85 -4.29 -7.97 6.54
C ARG A 85 -5.02 -8.24 7.86
N PHE A 86 -5.71 -7.23 8.37
CA PHE A 86 -6.51 -7.28 9.59
C PHE A 86 -8.00 -7.45 9.24
N LEU A 87 -8.70 -8.38 9.89
CA LEU A 87 -10.16 -8.41 9.82
C LEU A 87 -10.73 -7.21 10.58
N ILE A 88 -11.59 -6.43 9.92
CA ILE A 88 -12.34 -5.36 10.57
C ILE A 88 -13.69 -5.90 11.03
N THR A 89 -14.47 -6.43 10.08
CA THR A 89 -15.79 -7.00 10.35
C THR A 89 -16.33 -7.77 9.15
N GLY A 90 -16.86 -8.97 9.39
CA GLY A 90 -17.45 -9.81 8.36
C GLY A 90 -16.46 -10.18 7.25
N LYS A 91 -16.53 -9.48 6.11
CA LYS A 91 -15.66 -9.66 4.95
C LYS A 91 -14.83 -8.42 4.61
N TRP A 92 -14.86 -7.41 5.49
CA TRP A 92 -14.08 -6.20 5.35
C TRP A 92 -12.76 -6.34 6.09
N TYR A 93 -11.69 -6.04 5.38
CA TYR A 93 -10.33 -6.12 5.86
C TYR A 93 -9.62 -4.80 5.66
N PHE A 94 -8.69 -4.50 6.56
CA PHE A 94 -7.73 -3.43 6.40
C PHE A 94 -6.36 -4.06 6.16
N ARG A 95 -5.73 -3.76 5.03
CA ARG A 95 -4.36 -4.17 4.73
C ARG A 95 -3.43 -2.99 4.92
N THR A 96 -2.31 -3.21 5.60
CA THR A 96 -1.26 -2.21 5.68
C THR A 96 0.11 -2.85 5.71
N GLY A 97 1.08 -2.14 5.17
CA GLY A 97 2.44 -2.64 5.03
C GLY A 97 3.35 -1.62 4.42
N PHE A 98 4.45 -2.11 3.86
CA PHE A 98 5.42 -1.29 3.17
C PHE A 98 6.05 -2.04 2.00
N GLU A 99 6.53 -1.28 1.04
CA GLU A 99 7.27 -1.77 -0.12
C GLU A 99 8.53 -0.94 -0.29
N TYR A 100 9.62 -1.62 -0.60
CA TYR A 100 10.90 -1.03 -0.93
C TYR A 100 11.35 -1.54 -2.28
N GLU A 101 11.49 -0.60 -3.23
CA GLU A 101 12.02 -0.86 -4.55
C GLU A 101 13.44 -0.29 -4.66
N ARG A 102 14.33 -1.01 -5.35
CA ARG A 102 15.64 -0.50 -5.75
C ARG A 102 15.94 -0.91 -7.19
N TYR A 103 16.22 0.08 -8.01
CA TYR A 103 16.66 -0.07 -9.39
C TYR A 103 18.08 0.46 -9.52
N ASP A 104 19.04 -0.39 -9.85
CA ASP A 104 20.41 -0.02 -10.18
C ASP A 104 20.58 -0.04 -11.71
N PHE A 105 21.08 1.06 -12.27
CA PHE A 105 21.37 1.19 -13.69
C PHE A 105 22.88 1.12 -13.89
N GLY A 106 23.34 0.09 -14.59
CA GLY A 106 24.70 -0.04 -15.05
C GLY A 106 24.92 0.66 -16.40
N GLY A 107 26.16 1.05 -16.67
CA GLY A 107 26.56 1.62 -17.95
C GLY A 107 27.27 2.98 -17.87
N THR A 108 27.78 3.42 -19.02
CA THR A 108 28.46 4.72 -19.18
C THR A 108 27.64 5.64 -20.07
N ASP A 109 27.37 6.87 -19.62
CA ASP A 109 26.74 7.96 -20.37
C ASP A 109 25.30 7.73 -20.85
N ASN A 110 24.52 6.87 -20.17
CA ASN A 110 23.14 6.55 -20.54
C ASN A 110 22.12 7.64 -20.12
N GLY A 111 22.57 8.74 -19.50
CA GLY A 111 21.71 9.82 -18.99
C GLY A 111 20.75 9.41 -17.86
N LEU A 112 20.90 8.19 -17.34
CA LEU A 112 20.16 7.63 -16.21
C LEU A 112 20.95 7.80 -14.91
N PRO A 113 20.27 7.92 -13.76
CA PRO A 113 20.93 7.89 -12.47
C PRO A 113 21.55 6.51 -12.19
N ASN A 114 22.57 6.46 -11.33
CA ASN A 114 23.23 5.19 -10.99
C ASN A 114 22.28 4.21 -10.29
N HIS A 115 21.40 4.73 -9.45
CA HIS A 115 20.38 3.96 -8.76
C HIS A 115 19.19 4.84 -8.40
N LEU A 116 18.01 4.25 -8.39
CA LEU A 116 16.76 4.84 -7.94
C LEU A 116 16.13 3.91 -6.90
N GLN A 117 15.71 4.47 -5.78
CA GLN A 117 15.08 3.74 -4.69
C GLN A 117 13.70 4.34 -4.44
N ALA A 118 12.77 3.50 -4.01
CA ALA A 118 11.46 3.94 -3.58
C ALA A 118 11.06 3.24 -2.28
N LEU A 119 10.34 3.95 -1.43
CA LEU A 119 9.74 3.40 -0.23
C LEU A 119 8.28 3.84 -0.18
N TYR A 120 7.37 2.87 -0.11
CA TYR A 120 5.93 3.08 -0.03
C TYR A 120 5.39 2.50 1.26
N GLY A 121 4.39 3.15 1.84
CA GLY A 121 3.49 2.53 2.80
C GLY A 121 2.23 2.09 2.06
N HIS A 122 1.77 0.87 2.28
CA HIS A 122 0.49 0.40 1.75
C HIS A 122 -0.62 0.60 2.77
N LEU A 123 -1.76 1.09 2.30
CA LEU A 123 -2.98 1.26 3.08
C LEU A 123 -4.17 0.88 2.20
N ALA A 124 -4.78 -0.28 2.43
CA ALA A 124 -5.94 -0.74 1.67
C ALA A 124 -7.12 -1.09 2.57
N PHE A 125 -8.31 -0.69 2.13
CA PHE A 125 -9.59 -1.13 2.68
C PHE A 125 -10.26 -2.04 1.65
N GLU A 126 -10.35 -3.33 1.97
CA GLU A 126 -10.68 -4.38 1.02
C GLU A 126 -11.91 -5.17 1.47
N TYR A 127 -12.82 -5.45 0.55
CA TYR A 127 -13.87 -6.44 0.72
C TYR A 127 -13.40 -7.75 0.11
N VAL A 128 -13.12 -8.74 0.94
CA VAL A 128 -12.55 -10.03 0.52
C VAL A 128 -13.66 -11.04 0.25
N VAL A 129 -13.62 -11.68 -0.92
CA VAL A 129 -14.56 -12.72 -1.31
C VAL A 129 -13.80 -14.01 -1.52
N LYS A 130 -14.03 -14.98 -0.64
CA LYS A 130 -13.19 -16.18 -0.55
C LYS A 130 -11.81 -15.73 -0.11
N ASP A 131 -10.81 -15.79 -0.98
CA ASP A 131 -9.42 -15.47 -0.64
C ASP A 131 -8.81 -14.34 -1.49
N HIS A 132 -9.62 -13.62 -2.28
CA HIS A 132 -9.15 -12.49 -3.09
C HIS A 132 -9.90 -11.20 -2.76
N ALA A 133 -9.23 -10.07 -3.02
CA ALA A 133 -9.85 -8.75 -2.91
C ALA A 133 -10.92 -8.59 -3.99
N GLY A 134 -12.18 -8.65 -3.57
CA GLY A 134 -13.36 -8.52 -4.43
C GLY A 134 -13.68 -7.07 -4.78
N ALA A 135 -13.36 -6.14 -3.89
CA ALA A 135 -13.35 -4.70 -4.16
C ALA A 135 -12.45 -4.02 -3.14
N GLY A 136 -11.89 -2.87 -3.47
CA GLY A 136 -11.05 -2.15 -2.52
C GLY A 136 -10.73 -0.73 -2.92
N LEU A 137 -10.32 0.04 -1.92
CA LEU A 137 -9.61 1.31 -2.05
C LEU A 137 -8.21 1.10 -1.47
N GLU A 138 -7.20 1.53 -2.18
CA GLU A 138 -5.80 1.44 -1.75
C GLU A 138 -5.11 2.77 -1.98
N LEU A 139 -4.28 3.15 -1.02
CA LEU A 139 -3.47 4.35 -0.95
C LEU A 139 -2.05 3.93 -0.63
N ASP A 140 -1.10 4.33 -1.47
CA ASP A 140 0.28 3.87 -1.37
C ASP A 140 1.25 5.05 -1.19
N PRO A 141 1.11 5.89 -0.14
CA PRO A 141 1.99 7.04 0.07
C PRO A 141 3.46 6.63 0.07
N GLY A 142 4.26 7.28 -0.76
CA GLY A 142 5.65 6.90 -0.94
C GLY A 142 6.59 8.03 -1.28
N VAL A 143 7.88 7.72 -1.22
CA VAL A 143 8.97 8.62 -1.60
C VAL A 143 9.93 7.92 -2.54
N TYR A 144 10.40 8.65 -3.55
CA TYR A 144 11.47 8.21 -4.44
C TYR A 144 12.76 8.98 -4.16
N PHE A 145 13.90 8.31 -4.24
CA PHE A 145 15.19 8.95 -4.00
C PHE A 145 16.32 8.18 -4.66
N GLU A 146 17.33 8.89 -5.13
CA GLU A 146 18.60 8.28 -5.50
C GLU A 146 19.47 8.14 -4.25
N ASN A 147 20.08 9.26 -3.83
CA ASN A 147 21.01 9.31 -2.70
C ASN A 147 20.42 9.95 -1.43
N ARG A 148 19.38 10.79 -1.57
CA ARG A 148 18.75 11.52 -0.46
C ARG A 148 17.27 11.71 -0.72
N ILE A 149 16.47 11.66 0.35
CA ILE A 149 15.05 11.97 0.30
C ILE A 149 14.91 13.49 0.14
N THR A 150 14.24 13.92 -0.92
CA THR A 150 13.87 15.33 -1.16
C THR A 150 12.37 15.50 -0.97
N GLY A 151 11.93 16.63 -0.42
CA GLY A 151 10.50 16.87 -0.12
C GLY A 151 9.59 16.80 -1.34
N ASP A 152 10.11 17.09 -2.53
CA ASP A 152 9.38 17.12 -3.80
C ASP A 152 9.25 15.73 -4.46
N ALA A 153 9.70 14.66 -3.79
CA ALA A 153 9.66 13.29 -4.32
C ALA A 153 8.62 12.41 -3.64
N PHE A 154 7.68 13.02 -2.90
CA PHE A 154 6.59 12.35 -2.23
C PHE A 154 5.33 12.36 -3.09
N ASP A 155 4.75 11.20 -3.33
CA ASP A 155 3.45 11.05 -3.99
C ASP A 155 2.53 10.12 -3.19
N ILE A 156 1.24 10.18 -3.52
CA ILE A 156 0.25 9.26 -2.97
C ILE A 156 -0.56 8.68 -4.14
N PRO A 157 -0.06 7.61 -4.77
CA PRO A 157 -0.86 6.76 -5.62
C PRO A 157 -2.11 6.28 -4.88
N TRP A 158 -3.24 6.27 -5.58
CA TRP A 158 -4.48 5.72 -5.08
C TRP A 158 -5.14 4.88 -6.18
N LYS A 159 -5.81 3.81 -5.78
CA LYS A 159 -6.61 2.99 -6.68
C LYS A 159 -7.89 2.53 -6.01
N ILE A 160 -8.97 2.50 -6.78
CA ILE A 160 -10.23 1.85 -6.43
C ILE A 160 -10.48 0.77 -7.46
N PHE A 161 -10.92 -0.40 -7.02
CA PHE A 161 -11.15 -1.52 -7.92
C PHE A 161 -12.32 -2.39 -7.47
N VAL A 162 -12.88 -3.11 -8.44
CA VAL A 162 -13.86 -4.16 -8.23
C VAL A 162 -13.47 -5.35 -9.09
N SER A 163 -13.58 -6.53 -8.50
CA SER A 163 -13.29 -7.82 -9.10
C SER A 163 -14.59 -8.59 -9.27
N PHE A 164 -14.80 -9.18 -10.44
CA PHE A 164 -15.97 -9.99 -10.74
C PHE A 164 -15.55 -11.33 -11.36
N PRO A 165 -16.24 -12.43 -11.03
CA PRO A 165 -15.89 -13.74 -11.56
C PRO A 165 -16.24 -13.81 -13.05
N LEU A 166 -15.24 -14.01 -13.91
CA LEU A 166 -15.42 -14.37 -15.31
C LEU A 166 -15.71 -15.86 -15.46
N LYS A 167 -15.07 -16.67 -14.62
CA LYS A 167 -15.35 -18.10 -14.45
C LYS A 167 -15.40 -18.38 -12.96
N LYS A 168 -16.50 -19.03 -12.54
CA LYS A 168 -16.73 -19.35 -11.12
C LYS A 168 -15.47 -19.97 -10.51
N ASP A 169 -14.95 -19.27 -9.50
CA ASP A 169 -13.87 -19.72 -8.61
C ASP A 169 -12.52 -20.01 -9.29
N ARG A 170 -12.27 -19.42 -10.47
CA ARG A 170 -11.01 -19.66 -11.21
C ARG A 170 -10.46 -18.47 -11.98
N ILE A 171 -11.33 -17.61 -12.51
CA ILE A 171 -10.89 -16.47 -13.31
C ILE A 171 -11.70 -15.28 -12.84
N PHE A 172 -10.99 -14.24 -12.43
CA PHE A 172 -11.57 -12.99 -11.99
C PHE A 172 -11.12 -11.89 -12.96
N GLY A 173 -12.07 -11.06 -13.38
CA GLY A 173 -11.79 -9.83 -14.09
C GLY A 173 -11.77 -8.70 -13.07
N VAL A 174 -10.81 -7.78 -13.20
CA VAL A 174 -10.71 -6.60 -12.33
C VAL A 174 -10.90 -5.36 -13.18
N ILE A 175 -11.78 -4.46 -12.75
CA ILE A 175 -11.89 -3.11 -13.29
C ILE A 175 -11.53 -2.16 -12.15
N GLY A 176 -10.61 -1.24 -12.42
CA GLY A 176 -10.21 -0.23 -11.45
C GLY A 176 -9.93 1.11 -12.10
N LEU A 177 -9.94 2.13 -11.25
CA LEU A 177 -9.50 3.48 -11.53
C LEU A 177 -8.40 3.83 -10.54
N GLY A 178 -7.43 4.61 -10.99
CA GLY A 178 -6.38 5.08 -10.12
C GLY A 178 -5.82 6.41 -10.58
N GLY A 179 -5.06 7.03 -9.69
CA GLY A 179 -4.34 8.27 -9.92
C GLY A 179 -3.25 8.43 -8.88
N ALA A 180 -2.62 9.60 -8.86
CA ALA A 180 -1.66 9.96 -7.82
C ALA A 180 -1.94 11.39 -7.36
N LEU A 181 -1.75 11.64 -6.07
CA LEU A 181 -1.73 12.97 -5.47
C LEU A 181 -0.28 13.41 -5.30
N TYR A 182 -0.02 14.71 -5.40
CA TYR A 182 1.31 15.31 -5.21
C TYR A 182 2.39 14.79 -6.17
N GLN A 183 1.96 14.30 -7.34
CA GLN A 183 2.88 13.82 -8.36
C GLN A 183 3.62 15.01 -8.99
N ASP A 184 4.75 15.38 -8.40
CA ASP A 184 5.75 16.20 -9.06
C ASP A 184 6.66 15.27 -9.88
N PRO A 185 6.85 15.53 -11.18
CA PRO A 185 7.75 14.70 -11.98
C PRO A 185 9.16 14.83 -11.40
N VAL A 186 9.69 13.72 -10.90
CA VAL A 186 11.14 13.61 -10.67
C VAL A 186 11.79 13.96 -12.01
N VAL A 187 12.61 15.00 -12.01
CA VAL A 187 13.23 15.56 -13.22
C VAL A 187 14.29 14.57 -13.73
N GLY A 188 13.80 13.54 -14.38
CA GLY A 188 14.51 12.49 -15.09
C GLY A 188 13.55 12.04 -16.19
N ARG A 189 13.90 12.36 -17.43
CA ARG A 189 13.04 12.28 -18.60
C ARG A 189 12.47 10.84 -18.76
N GLY A 190 11.21 10.61 -18.36
CA GLY A 190 10.35 9.62 -19.01
C GLY A 190 9.93 8.33 -18.29
N VAL A 191 9.67 8.32 -16.98
CA VAL A 191 8.97 7.15 -16.38
C VAL A 191 7.78 7.61 -15.52
N SER A 192 6.57 7.55 -16.10
CA SER A 192 5.32 7.58 -15.36
C SER A 192 4.84 6.14 -15.22
N LYS A 193 4.89 5.55 -14.01
CA LYS A 193 4.25 4.26 -13.71
C LYS A 193 2.74 4.48 -13.61
N THR A 194 2.07 4.67 -14.75
CA THR A 194 0.61 4.47 -14.84
C THR A 194 0.39 3.12 -15.51
N GLY A 195 0.53 2.05 -14.74
CA GLY A 195 0.38 0.68 -15.20
C GLY A 195 -0.73 -0.02 -14.44
N ALA A 196 -1.79 -0.44 -15.14
CA ALA A 196 -2.75 -1.39 -14.59
C ALA A 196 -2.02 -2.75 -14.41
N ARG A 197 -1.74 -3.14 -13.16
CA ARG A 197 -1.20 -4.46 -12.83
C ARG A 197 -2.36 -5.46 -12.93
N LEU A 198 -2.36 -6.29 -13.96
CA LEU A 198 -3.19 -7.49 -14.01
C LEU A 198 -2.58 -8.49 -13.02
N GLN A 199 -3.16 -8.58 -11.84
CA GLN A 199 -2.80 -9.60 -10.86
C GLN A 199 -3.62 -10.86 -11.18
N PHE A 200 -2.92 -11.94 -11.52
CA PHE A 200 -3.52 -13.26 -11.62
C PHE A 200 -3.23 -13.96 -10.29
N ASP A 201 -4.27 -14.19 -9.50
CA ASP A 201 -4.23 -15.07 -8.33
C ASP A 201 -4.27 -16.56 -8.76
#